data_AF-A0A9J9GF41-F1
#
_entry.id   AF-A0A9J9GF41-F1
#
_cell.length_a   1.000
_cell.length_b   1.000
_cell.length_c   1.000
_cell.angle_alpha   90.00
_cell.angle_beta   90.00
_cell.angle_gamma   90.00
#
_symmetry.space_group_name_H-M   'P 1'
#
loop_
_entity.id
_entity.type
_entity.pdbx_description
1 polymer ?
#
loop_
_entity_poly.entity_id
_entity_poly.type
_entity_poly.pdbx_seq_one_letter_code
_entity_poly.pdbx_strand_id
1 'polypeptide(L)'
;MSKNKSDENDKGSDDSLFKKSIDSLKPLQDAVLSRFSNPLFFSFAISWALFNWDRLAVLFFSKQNILSRIETVKAMPSNALFYWDIPHATTIWFPLASSCIFVLISPYINNLVDLVLLSPRKMKQSNDELLLQNSYVKKKDTAITQVNFEEAHETERLRLRSEQERLRAEAFTSKSNVSDLKNTLATLNESISTSSATNDTIKRENAELLSRLNELRKEVNEYDLSISSSRQTLSELESEISKKKNSYDERIDALKHEITTLKFNLDESNNHLIGVVNLIQPGTYLTKQDEIDILDPAKRWAHNVNWGREQQIK
;
A
#
# COMPACT_ATOMS: atom_id res chain seq x y z
N MET A 1 -11.98 -62.79 57.27
CA MET A 1 -10.67 -62.55 56.63
C MET A 1 -9.61 -63.39 57.34
N SER A 2 -9.53 -64.69 57.05
CA SER A 2 -8.45 -65.58 57.51
C SER A 2 -8.62 -66.96 56.88
N LYS A 3 -8.07 -67.12 55.67
CA LYS A 3 -7.80 -68.41 54.99
C LYS A 3 -7.00 -68.06 53.73
N ASN A 4 -5.70 -67.88 53.92
CA ASN A 4 -4.68 -67.86 52.85
C ASN A 4 -3.30 -67.64 53.49
N LYS A 5 -2.87 -68.58 54.35
CA LYS A 5 -1.50 -68.57 54.89
C LYS A 5 -0.91 -69.97 55.13
N SER A 6 -1.67 -71.04 54.88
CA SER A 6 -1.22 -72.43 55.06
C SER A 6 -0.64 -73.05 53.79
N ASP A 7 -1.01 -72.58 52.60
CA ASP A 7 -0.70 -73.27 51.34
C ASP A 7 0.59 -72.74 50.66
N GLU A 8 1.21 -71.69 51.22
CA GLU A 8 2.44 -71.08 50.70
C GLU A 8 3.72 -71.68 51.31
N ASN A 9 3.62 -72.39 52.44
CA ASN A 9 4.79 -72.99 53.11
C ASN A 9 5.14 -74.40 52.62
N ASP A 10 4.23 -75.11 51.94
CA ASP A 10 4.48 -76.50 51.50
C ASP A 10 5.14 -76.56 50.10
N LYS A 11 4.88 -75.58 49.23
CA LYS A 11 5.58 -75.45 47.94
C LYS A 11 7.03 -75.01 48.06
N GLY A 12 7.39 -74.30 49.14
CA GLY A 12 8.76 -73.86 49.39
C GLY A 12 9.70 -75.00 49.83
N SER A 13 9.17 -76.06 50.44
CA SER A 13 9.97 -77.20 50.91
C SER A 13 10.42 -78.09 49.76
N ASP A 14 9.52 -78.44 48.83
CA ASP A 14 9.85 -79.27 47.66
C ASP A 14 10.80 -78.56 46.68
N ASP A 15 10.60 -77.26 46.42
CA ASP A 15 11.54 -76.47 45.61
C ASP A 15 12.90 -76.34 46.27
N SER A 16 12.97 -76.28 47.61
CA SER A 16 14.24 -76.23 48.34
C SER A 16 14.98 -77.58 48.31
N LEU A 17 14.26 -78.70 48.37
CA LEU A 17 14.81 -80.04 48.27
C LEU A 17 15.29 -80.33 46.85
N PHE A 18 14.49 -80.02 45.83
CA PHE A 18 14.89 -80.14 44.42
C PHE A 18 16.09 -79.25 44.09
N LYS A 19 16.10 -78.00 44.56
CA LYS A 19 17.22 -77.07 44.32
C LYS A 19 18.49 -77.52 45.04
N LYS A 20 18.39 -78.06 46.26
CA LYS A 20 19.52 -78.66 46.99
C LYS A 20 20.04 -79.92 46.29
N SER A 21 19.17 -80.73 45.69
CA SER A 21 19.56 -81.86 44.83
C SER A 21 20.25 -81.40 43.55
N ILE A 22 19.74 -80.37 42.86
CA ILE A 22 20.38 -79.78 41.66
C ILE A 22 21.74 -79.15 42.02
N ASP A 23 21.83 -78.43 43.14
CA ASP A 23 23.06 -77.82 43.62
C ASP A 23 24.10 -78.86 44.06
N SER A 24 23.67 -80.03 44.57
CA SER A 24 24.57 -81.17 44.83
C SER A 24 25.07 -81.86 43.54
N LEU A 25 24.36 -81.68 42.42
CA LEU A 25 24.74 -82.19 41.10
C LEU A 25 25.64 -81.21 40.33
N LYS A 26 25.66 -79.91 40.67
CA LYS A 26 26.50 -78.91 40.00
C LYS A 26 27.99 -79.24 40.04
N PRO A 27 28.61 -79.62 41.19
CA PRO A 27 30.02 -80.02 41.21
C PRO A 27 30.32 -81.23 40.32
N LEU A 28 29.36 -82.16 40.19
CA LEU A 28 29.47 -83.32 39.31
C LEU A 28 29.33 -82.90 37.84
N GLN A 29 28.38 -82.01 37.53
CA GLN A 29 28.20 -81.43 36.20
C GLN A 29 29.44 -80.65 35.77
N ASP A 30 30.02 -79.84 36.65
CA ASP A 30 31.23 -79.05 36.39
C ASP A 30 32.47 -79.97 36.23
N ALA A 31 32.57 -81.03 37.03
CA ALA A 31 33.61 -82.05 36.87
C ALA A 31 33.47 -82.83 35.56
N VAL A 32 32.25 -83.07 35.09
CA VAL A 32 31.98 -83.70 33.79
C VAL A 32 32.26 -82.72 32.65
N LEU A 33 31.72 -81.50 32.70
CA LEU A 33 31.92 -80.46 31.68
C LEU A 33 33.39 -80.08 31.52
N SER A 34 34.15 -79.98 32.61
CA SER A 34 35.59 -79.70 32.56
C SER A 34 36.39 -80.82 31.89
N ARG A 35 35.98 -82.08 32.05
CA ARG A 35 36.59 -83.22 31.35
C ARG A 35 36.18 -83.27 29.88
N PHE A 36 34.91 -82.96 29.55
CA PHE A 36 34.43 -82.85 28.16
C PHE A 36 34.98 -81.63 27.41
N SER A 37 35.39 -80.59 28.14
CA SER A 37 36.08 -79.42 27.57
C SER A 37 37.50 -79.76 27.08
N ASN A 38 38.06 -80.91 27.48
CA ASN A 38 39.33 -81.38 26.95
C ASN A 38 39.10 -82.06 25.58
N PRO A 39 39.64 -81.50 24.47
CA PRO A 39 39.43 -82.04 23.13
C PRO A 39 39.86 -83.49 22.99
N LEU A 40 40.91 -83.92 23.71
CA LEU A 40 41.37 -85.31 23.70
C LEU A 40 40.37 -86.23 24.38
N PHE A 41 39.79 -85.82 25.51
CA PHE A 41 38.82 -86.64 26.22
C PHE A 41 37.53 -86.82 25.41
N PHE A 42 37.01 -85.74 24.81
CA PHE A 42 35.82 -85.82 23.97
C PHE A 42 36.06 -86.66 22.71
N SER A 43 37.18 -86.42 22.02
CA SER A 43 37.56 -87.21 20.83
C SER A 43 37.78 -88.67 21.18
N PHE A 44 38.34 -88.96 22.36
CA PHE A 44 38.52 -90.32 22.88
C PHE A 44 37.20 -90.99 23.22
N ALA A 45 36.28 -90.29 23.88
CA ALA A 45 34.96 -90.83 24.20
C ALA A 45 34.17 -91.19 22.93
N ILE A 46 34.19 -90.31 21.92
CA ILE A 46 33.57 -90.58 20.61
C ILE A 46 34.26 -91.74 19.90
N SER A 47 35.59 -91.72 19.84
CA SER A 47 36.37 -92.77 19.18
C SER A 47 36.15 -94.12 19.86
N TRP A 48 36.14 -94.16 21.20
CA TRP A 48 35.87 -95.35 21.99
C TRP A 48 34.47 -95.90 21.73
N ALA A 49 33.46 -95.02 21.70
CA ALA A 49 32.10 -95.41 21.38
C ALA A 49 31.97 -95.95 19.94
N LEU A 50 32.74 -95.40 18.99
CA LEU A 50 32.73 -95.81 17.59
C LEU A 50 33.38 -97.19 17.39
N PHE A 51 34.53 -97.45 18.03
CA PHE A 51 35.23 -98.74 17.93
C PHE A 51 34.62 -99.85 18.81
N ASN A 52 33.87 -99.50 19.86
CA ASN A 52 33.14 -100.44 20.71
C ASN A 52 31.62 -100.38 20.47
N TRP A 53 31.19 -99.91 19.29
CA TRP A 53 29.79 -99.67 18.98
C TRP A 53 28.91 -100.93 19.11
N ASP A 54 29.43 -102.08 18.71
CA ASP A 54 28.75 -103.37 18.82
C ASP A 54 28.47 -103.78 20.28
N ARG A 55 29.44 -103.54 21.19
CA ARG A 55 29.31 -103.80 22.63
C ARG A 55 28.31 -102.85 23.27
N LEU A 56 28.35 -101.57 22.88
CA LEU A 56 27.35 -100.59 23.29
C LEU A 56 25.96 -100.98 22.76
N ALA A 57 25.87 -101.45 21.51
CA ALA A 57 24.62 -101.85 20.92
C ALA A 57 24.02 -103.07 21.63
N VAL A 58 24.82 -104.08 21.99
CA VAL A 58 24.34 -105.23 22.77
C VAL A 58 24.00 -104.84 24.21
N LEU A 59 24.79 -103.97 24.84
CA LEU A 59 24.52 -103.53 26.21
C LEU A 59 23.18 -102.77 26.31
N PHE A 60 22.95 -101.81 25.40
CA PHE A 60 21.78 -100.93 25.46
C PHE A 60 20.55 -101.49 24.72
N PHE A 61 20.73 -102.18 23.58
CA PHE A 61 19.61 -102.59 22.71
C PHE A 61 19.35 -104.10 22.66
N SER A 62 20.12 -104.95 23.35
CA SER A 62 19.79 -106.38 23.44
C SER A 62 18.50 -106.62 24.24
N LYS A 63 17.72 -107.64 23.86
CA LYS A 63 16.49 -108.04 24.56
C LYS A 63 16.72 -108.93 25.81
N GLN A 64 17.97 -109.30 26.10
CA GLN A 64 18.32 -110.21 27.20
C GLN A 64 18.21 -109.53 28.59
N ASN A 65 18.24 -110.30 29.68
CA ASN A 65 18.37 -109.77 31.04
C ASN A 65 19.76 -109.12 31.26
N ILE A 66 19.85 -108.11 32.12
CA ILE A 66 21.09 -107.32 32.31
C ILE A 66 22.32 -108.17 32.65
N LEU A 67 22.14 -109.20 33.48
CA LEU A 67 23.21 -110.14 33.85
C LEU A 67 23.72 -110.91 32.62
N SER A 68 22.79 -111.45 31.82
CA SER A 68 23.12 -112.17 30.58
C SER A 68 23.74 -111.26 29.51
N ARG A 69 23.36 -109.97 29.45
CA ARG A 69 24.00 -108.99 28.55
C ARG A 69 25.46 -108.77 28.91
N ILE A 70 25.76 -108.63 30.21
CA ILE A 70 27.12 -108.41 30.69
C ILE A 70 27.99 -109.64 30.40
N GLU A 71 27.48 -110.84 30.62
CA GLU A 71 28.20 -112.08 30.26
C GLU A 71 28.42 -112.20 28.75
N THR A 72 27.42 -111.83 27.94
CA THR A 72 27.52 -111.83 26.48
C THR A 72 28.59 -110.83 26.01
N VAL A 73 28.61 -109.60 26.54
CA VAL A 73 29.63 -108.59 26.21
C VAL A 73 31.02 -109.02 26.65
N LYS A 74 31.15 -109.72 27.78
CA LYS A 74 32.44 -110.27 28.25
C LYS A 74 32.94 -111.43 27.40
N ALA A 75 32.04 -112.25 26.86
CA ALA A 75 32.36 -113.39 26.01
C ALA A 75 32.64 -112.99 24.56
N MET A 76 32.36 -111.74 24.16
CA MET A 76 32.63 -111.26 22.81
C MET A 76 34.13 -111.16 22.54
N PRO A 77 34.60 -111.63 21.37
CA PRO A 77 35.99 -111.46 20.98
C PRO A 77 36.38 -109.98 20.91
N SER A 78 37.68 -109.71 21.01
CA SER A 78 38.18 -108.36 20.72
C SER A 78 37.96 -108.08 19.24
N ASN A 79 37.21 -107.02 18.91
CA ASN A 79 36.88 -106.68 17.52
C ASN A 79 38.09 -106.19 16.75
N ALA A 80 38.98 -107.10 16.36
CA ALA A 80 40.07 -106.78 15.48
C ALA A 80 39.47 -106.53 14.08
N LEU A 81 39.14 -105.28 13.79
CA LEU A 81 38.83 -104.84 12.42
C LEU A 81 40.04 -105.03 11.48
N PHE A 82 41.21 -105.36 12.04
CA PHE A 82 42.48 -105.62 11.36
C PHE A 82 42.96 -107.05 11.64
N TYR A 83 43.47 -107.71 10.60
CA TYR A 83 43.91 -109.12 10.54
C TYR A 83 44.97 -109.60 11.57
N TRP A 84 45.37 -108.76 12.53
CA TRP A 84 46.39 -109.06 13.54
C TRP A 84 45.73 -109.22 14.92
N ASP A 85 45.84 -110.43 15.48
CA ASP A 85 45.25 -110.79 16.77
C ASP A 85 46.09 -110.23 17.92
N ILE A 86 45.95 -108.92 18.18
CA ILE A 86 46.58 -108.25 19.31
C ILE A 86 45.59 -108.26 20.48
N PRO A 87 45.87 -108.97 21.59
CA PRO A 87 44.96 -109.00 22.74
C PRO A 87 44.72 -107.58 23.27
N HIS A 88 43.44 -107.21 23.43
CA HIS A 88 42.96 -105.93 23.97
C HIS A 88 43.25 -104.65 23.16
N ALA A 89 43.80 -104.73 21.95
CA ALA A 89 44.11 -103.53 21.14
C ALA A 89 42.87 -102.67 20.84
N THR A 90 41.70 -103.28 20.72
CA THR A 90 40.44 -102.67 20.27
C THR A 90 39.65 -102.00 21.39
N THR A 91 40.00 -102.29 22.66
CA THR A 91 39.27 -101.75 23.82
C THR A 91 39.78 -100.38 24.24
N ILE A 92 41.10 -100.10 24.08
CA ILE A 92 41.71 -98.86 24.57
C ILE A 92 42.64 -98.22 23.53
N TRP A 93 43.53 -98.99 22.90
CA TRP A 93 44.60 -98.44 22.06
C TRP A 93 44.11 -97.83 20.74
N PHE A 94 43.21 -98.50 20.02
CA PHE A 94 42.64 -97.95 18.77
C PHE A 94 41.83 -96.67 18.99
N PRO A 95 40.89 -96.61 19.97
CA PRO A 95 40.24 -95.37 20.37
C PRO A 95 41.21 -94.24 20.74
N LEU A 96 42.28 -94.57 21.48
CA LEU A 96 43.29 -93.60 21.88
C LEU A 96 44.05 -93.05 20.67
N ALA A 97 44.56 -93.92 19.80
CA ALA A 97 45.28 -93.52 18.60
C ALA A 97 44.40 -92.68 17.65
N SER A 98 43.16 -93.10 17.41
CA SER A 98 42.22 -92.35 16.57
C SER A 98 41.83 -91.00 17.19
N SER A 99 41.69 -90.92 18.51
CA SER A 99 41.41 -89.64 19.18
C SER A 99 42.56 -88.64 19.04
N CYS A 100 43.81 -89.10 19.12
CA CYS A 100 44.98 -88.28 18.82
C CYS A 100 44.95 -87.77 17.38
N ILE A 101 44.60 -88.63 16.42
CA ILE A 101 44.46 -88.24 15.01
C ILE A 101 43.35 -87.19 14.83
N PHE A 102 42.17 -87.38 15.44
CA PHE A 102 41.07 -86.42 15.35
C PHE A 102 41.43 -85.05 15.93
N VAL A 103 42.11 -85.00 17.07
CA VAL A 103 42.56 -83.74 17.67
C VAL A 103 43.57 -83.03 16.77
N LEU A 104 44.47 -83.77 16.11
CA LEU A 104 45.41 -83.21 15.14
C LEU A 104 44.71 -82.69 13.87
N ILE A 105 43.62 -83.32 13.43
CA ILE A 105 42.88 -82.94 12.22
C ILE A 105 41.92 -81.75 12.47
N SER A 106 41.38 -81.60 13.68
CA SER A 106 40.43 -80.55 14.06
C SER A 106 40.77 -79.12 13.59
N PRO A 107 41.99 -78.58 13.79
CA PRO A 107 42.33 -77.23 13.31
C PRO A 107 42.22 -77.07 11.79
N TYR A 108 42.48 -78.14 11.02
CA TYR A 108 42.39 -78.11 9.56
C TYR A 108 40.92 -78.08 9.08
N ILE A 109 40.02 -78.75 9.81
CA ILE A 109 38.57 -78.69 9.53
C ILE A 109 38.05 -77.26 9.77
N ASN A 110 38.47 -76.60 10.85
CA ASN A 110 38.08 -75.22 11.12
C ASN A 110 38.56 -74.26 10.01
N ASN A 111 39.80 -74.43 9.54
CA ASN A 111 40.33 -73.66 8.42
C ASN A 111 39.53 -73.85 7.12
N LEU A 112 39.04 -75.07 6.86
CA LEU A 112 38.18 -75.36 5.70
C LEU A 112 36.82 -74.66 5.84
N VAL A 113 36.21 -74.71 7.01
CA VAL A 113 34.93 -74.03 7.30
C VAL A 113 35.08 -72.52 7.14
N ASP A 114 36.16 -71.94 7.64
CA ASP A 114 36.41 -70.50 7.46
C ASP A 114 36.62 -70.13 5.99
N LEU A 115 37.29 -70.97 5.19
CA LEU A 115 37.47 -70.73 3.76
C LEU A 115 36.14 -70.70 3.00
N VAL A 116 35.22 -71.60 3.33
CA VAL A 116 33.87 -71.63 2.75
C VAL A 116 33.04 -70.41 3.20
N LEU A 117 33.18 -69.97 4.45
CA LEU A 117 32.41 -68.85 5.03
C LEU A 117 32.99 -67.46 4.75
N LEU A 118 34.25 -67.36 4.32
CA LEU A 118 34.91 -66.08 4.03
C LEU A 118 34.22 -65.31 2.89
N SER A 119 33.75 -66.00 1.85
CA SER A 119 33.14 -65.35 0.69
C SER A 119 31.79 -64.69 1.04
N PRO A 120 30.83 -65.38 1.70
CA PRO A 120 29.60 -64.74 2.20
C PRO A 120 29.86 -63.59 3.18
N ARG A 121 30.87 -63.71 4.06
CA ARG A 121 31.22 -62.66 5.03
C ARG A 121 31.66 -61.37 4.33
N LYS A 122 32.53 -61.46 3.31
CA LYS A 122 32.99 -60.30 2.53
C LYS A 122 31.86 -59.65 1.74
N MET A 123 31.00 -60.46 1.12
CA MET A 123 29.83 -59.95 0.39
C MET A 123 28.85 -59.24 1.31
N LYS A 124 28.59 -59.79 2.50
CA LYS A 124 27.76 -59.13 3.52
C LYS A 124 28.36 -57.79 3.94
N GLN A 125 29.65 -57.75 4.24
CA GLN A 125 30.31 -56.51 4.65
C GLN A 125 30.23 -55.42 3.57
N SER A 126 30.53 -55.77 2.30
CA SER A 126 30.43 -54.80 1.19
C SER A 126 29.00 -54.32 0.95
N ASN A 127 28.01 -55.21 1.09
CA ASN A 127 26.61 -54.85 0.97
C ASN A 127 26.16 -53.94 2.13
N ASP A 128 26.60 -54.20 3.35
CA ASP A 128 26.31 -53.36 4.52
C ASP A 128 26.95 -51.96 4.37
N GLU A 129 28.18 -51.88 3.86
CA GLU A 129 28.85 -50.61 3.54
C GLU A 129 28.11 -49.83 2.44
N LEU A 130 27.67 -50.52 1.38
CA LEU A 130 26.89 -49.93 0.29
C LEU A 130 25.53 -49.41 0.78
N LEU A 131 24.83 -50.18 1.63
CA LEU A 131 23.59 -49.75 2.26
C LEU A 131 23.80 -48.50 3.12
N LEU A 132 24.88 -48.50 3.91
CA LEU A 132 25.23 -47.37 4.76
C LEU A 132 25.53 -46.11 3.92
N GLN A 133 26.34 -46.23 2.86
CA GLN A 133 26.65 -45.12 1.95
C GLN A 133 25.38 -44.59 1.27
N ASN A 134 24.52 -45.47 0.75
CA ASN A 134 23.24 -45.07 0.17
C ASN A 134 22.35 -44.35 1.19
N SER A 135 22.37 -44.76 2.47
CA SER A 135 21.63 -44.08 3.52
C SER A 135 22.16 -42.66 3.78
N TYR A 136 23.48 -42.46 3.74
CA TYR A 136 24.09 -41.14 3.89
C TYR A 136 23.80 -40.22 2.70
N VAL A 137 23.90 -40.74 1.47
CA VAL A 137 23.56 -39.98 0.26
C VAL A 137 22.09 -39.55 0.30
N LYS A 138 21.16 -40.47 0.61
CA LYS A 138 19.74 -40.14 0.76
C LYS A 138 19.50 -39.06 1.82
N LYS A 139 20.15 -39.16 2.98
CA LYS A 139 20.03 -38.13 4.03
C LYS A 139 20.54 -36.77 3.57
N LYS A 140 21.67 -36.74 2.85
CA LYS A 140 22.22 -35.52 2.28
C LYS A 140 21.29 -34.90 1.24
N ASP A 141 20.75 -35.71 0.32
CA ASP A 141 19.83 -35.22 -0.71
C ASP A 141 18.51 -34.70 -0.13
N THR A 142 17.98 -35.36 0.91
CA THR A 142 16.80 -34.85 1.63
C THR A 142 17.09 -33.53 2.32
N ALA A 143 18.27 -33.40 2.94
CA ALA A 143 18.66 -32.15 3.61
C ALA A 143 18.83 -31.00 2.60
N ILE A 144 19.47 -31.25 1.46
CA ILE A 144 19.63 -30.27 0.38
C ILE A 144 18.26 -29.85 -0.17
N THR A 145 17.38 -30.82 -0.42
CA THR A 145 16.03 -30.52 -0.93
C THR A 145 15.24 -29.67 0.05
N GLN A 146 15.36 -29.96 1.35
CA GLN A 146 14.70 -29.18 2.40
C GLN A 146 15.25 -27.76 2.50
N VAL A 147 16.57 -27.58 2.45
CA VAL A 147 17.21 -26.26 2.45
C VAL A 147 16.78 -25.43 1.24
N ASN A 148 16.81 -26.02 0.03
CA ASN A 148 16.39 -25.33 -1.19
C ASN A 148 14.90 -24.94 -1.14
N PHE A 149 14.06 -25.81 -0.58
CA PHE A 149 12.63 -25.52 -0.39
C PHE A 149 12.43 -24.36 0.60
N GLU A 150 13.15 -24.36 1.71
CA GLU A 150 13.06 -23.31 2.73
C GLU A 150 13.59 -21.96 2.22
N GLU A 151 14.69 -21.96 1.45
CA GLU A 151 15.22 -20.76 0.78
C GLU A 151 14.22 -20.21 -0.26
N ALA A 152 13.63 -21.07 -1.09
CA ALA A 152 12.59 -20.67 -2.04
C ALA A 152 11.36 -20.08 -1.34
N HIS A 153 10.97 -20.66 -0.20
CA HIS A 153 9.86 -20.15 0.59
C HIS A 153 10.17 -18.81 1.27
N GLU A 154 11.36 -18.63 1.84
CA GLU A 154 11.79 -17.37 2.45
C GLU A 154 11.97 -16.25 1.41
N THR A 155 12.51 -16.55 0.24
CA THR A 155 12.63 -15.56 -0.85
C THR A 155 11.25 -15.08 -1.33
N GLU A 156 10.29 -15.99 -1.49
CA GLU A 156 8.92 -15.64 -1.86
C GLU A 156 8.23 -14.85 -0.74
N ARG A 157 8.42 -15.25 0.53
CA ARG A 157 7.90 -14.51 1.69
C ARG A 157 8.45 -13.08 1.75
N LEU A 158 9.74 -12.90 1.51
CA LEU A 158 10.38 -11.57 1.45
C LEU A 158 9.84 -10.74 0.28
N ARG A 159 9.63 -11.35 -0.89
CA ARG A 159 9.02 -10.71 -2.06
C ARG A 159 7.58 -10.26 -1.76
N LEU A 160 6.77 -11.13 -1.19
CA LEU A 160 5.38 -10.79 -0.81
C LEU A 160 5.36 -9.67 0.23
N ARG A 161 6.27 -9.68 1.20
CA ARG A 161 6.38 -8.64 2.21
C ARG A 161 6.81 -7.29 1.60
N SER A 162 7.78 -7.30 0.69
CA SER A 162 8.21 -6.05 0.02
C SER A 162 7.12 -5.48 -0.87
N GLU A 163 6.38 -6.34 -1.58
CA GLU A 163 5.23 -5.93 -2.37
C GLU A 163 4.08 -5.38 -1.50
N GLN A 164 3.81 -6.00 -0.35
CA GLN A 164 2.83 -5.51 0.61
C GLN A 164 3.20 -4.12 1.15
N GLU A 165 4.46 -3.88 1.48
CA GLU A 165 4.92 -2.57 1.94
C GLU A 165 4.86 -1.52 0.82
N ARG A 166 5.21 -1.90 -0.42
CA ARG A 166 5.05 -1.01 -1.59
C ARG A 166 3.59 -0.60 -1.78
N LEU A 167 2.66 -1.57 -1.76
CA LEU A 167 1.23 -1.32 -1.90
C LEU A 167 0.68 -0.47 -0.74
N ARG A 168 1.18 -0.66 0.48
CA ARG A 168 0.82 0.21 1.63
C ARG A 168 1.30 1.64 1.43
N ALA A 169 2.53 1.84 0.96
CA ALA A 169 3.06 3.16 0.67
C ALA A 169 2.25 3.85 -0.44
N GLU A 170 1.91 3.15 -1.52
CA GLU A 170 1.06 3.65 -2.60
C GLU A 170 -0.37 3.98 -2.13
N ALA A 171 -0.96 3.14 -1.27
CA ALA A 171 -2.26 3.42 -0.68
C ALA A 171 -2.22 4.68 0.21
N PHE A 172 -1.13 4.86 0.95
CA PHE A 172 -0.95 6.05 1.80
C PHE A 172 -0.79 7.32 0.96
N THR A 173 0.05 7.31 -0.08
CA THR A 173 0.23 8.45 -0.99
C THR A 173 -1.06 8.78 -1.73
N SER A 174 -1.76 7.76 -2.24
CA SER A 174 -3.07 7.94 -2.89
C SER A 174 -4.09 8.56 -1.94
N LYS A 175 -4.15 8.11 -0.69
CA LYS A 175 -5.03 8.69 0.33
C LYS A 175 -4.69 10.15 0.65
N SER A 176 -3.40 10.50 0.72
CA SER A 176 -2.96 11.88 0.88
C SER A 176 -3.42 12.73 -0.29
N ASN A 177 -3.18 12.28 -1.52
CA ASN A 177 -3.59 12.98 -2.74
C ASN A 177 -5.10 13.20 -2.80
N VAL A 178 -5.91 12.22 -2.39
CA VAL A 178 -7.37 12.36 -2.32
C VAL A 178 -7.78 13.42 -1.28
N SER A 179 -7.10 13.47 -0.13
CA SER A 179 -7.35 14.51 0.87
C SER A 179 -7.00 15.90 0.33
N ASP A 180 -5.86 16.03 -0.34
CA ASP A 180 -5.43 17.30 -0.95
C ASP A 180 -6.38 17.75 -2.06
N LEU A 181 -6.80 16.83 -2.93
CA LEU A 181 -7.80 17.10 -3.96
C LEU A 181 -9.16 17.51 -3.38
N LYS A 182 -9.55 16.93 -2.25
CA LYS A 182 -10.78 17.33 -1.56
C LYS A 182 -10.68 18.75 -1.01
N ASN A 183 -9.52 19.12 -0.45
CA ASN A 183 -9.27 20.46 0.04
C ASN A 183 -9.27 21.48 -1.10
N THR A 184 -8.58 21.19 -2.21
CA THR A 184 -8.57 22.09 -3.38
C THR A 184 -9.95 22.26 -3.99
N LEU A 185 -10.76 21.19 -4.04
CA LEU A 185 -12.15 21.25 -4.49
C LEU A 185 -12.99 22.16 -3.56
N ALA A 186 -12.81 22.06 -2.25
CA ALA A 186 -13.49 22.93 -1.30
C ALA A 186 -13.11 24.41 -1.50
N THR A 187 -11.82 24.72 -1.64
CA THR A 187 -11.35 26.08 -1.92
C THR A 187 -11.88 26.62 -3.25
N LEU A 188 -11.90 25.79 -4.31
CA LEU A 188 -12.43 26.18 -5.61
C LEU A 188 -13.93 26.47 -5.55
N ASN A 189 -14.71 25.65 -4.83
CA ASN A 189 -16.13 25.91 -4.64
C ASN A 189 -16.39 27.21 -3.87
N GLU A 190 -15.59 27.51 -2.85
CA GLU A 190 -15.67 28.79 -2.14
C GLU A 190 -15.34 29.96 -3.08
N SER A 191 -14.31 29.83 -3.91
CA SER A 191 -13.96 30.83 -4.93
C SER A 191 -15.06 31.03 -5.97
N ILE A 192 -15.73 29.95 -6.40
CA ILE A 192 -16.89 30.04 -7.31
C ILE A 192 -18.06 30.75 -6.63
N SER A 193 -18.36 30.40 -5.37
CA SER A 193 -19.44 31.03 -4.61
C SER A 193 -19.21 32.53 -4.43
N THR A 194 -17.99 32.93 -4.06
CA THR A 194 -17.62 34.34 -3.92
C THR A 194 -17.69 35.07 -5.26
N SER A 195 -17.16 34.48 -6.34
CA SER A 195 -17.23 35.06 -7.69
C SER A 195 -18.67 35.18 -8.20
N SER A 196 -19.56 34.24 -7.88
CA SER A 196 -20.99 34.36 -8.20
C SER A 196 -21.63 35.53 -7.46
N ALA A 197 -21.34 35.69 -6.17
CA ALA A 197 -21.89 36.77 -5.35
C ALA A 197 -21.41 38.16 -5.82
N THR A 198 -20.14 38.28 -6.23
CA THR A 198 -19.63 39.53 -6.80
C THR A 198 -20.28 39.83 -8.15
N ASN A 199 -20.48 38.83 -9.01
CA ASN A 199 -21.17 39.00 -10.29
C ASN A 199 -22.63 39.46 -10.09
N ASP A 200 -23.34 38.89 -9.11
CA ASP A 200 -24.71 39.32 -8.79
C ASP A 200 -24.76 40.75 -8.21
N THR A 201 -23.71 41.17 -7.51
CA THR A 201 -23.58 42.55 -7.04
C THR A 201 -23.34 43.52 -8.20
N ILE A 202 -22.40 43.20 -9.10
CA ILE A 202 -22.13 44.00 -10.31
C ILE A 202 -23.38 44.08 -11.20
N LYS A 203 -24.15 43.00 -11.33
CA LYS A 203 -25.42 43.04 -12.07
C LYS A 203 -26.43 44.01 -11.47
N ARG A 204 -26.54 44.04 -10.14
CA ARG A 204 -27.43 44.98 -9.43
C ARG A 204 -26.97 46.42 -9.63
N GLU A 205 -25.68 46.70 -9.46
CA GLU A 205 -25.10 48.03 -9.69
C GLU A 205 -25.29 48.50 -11.14
N ASN A 206 -25.08 47.62 -12.12
CA ASN A 206 -25.35 47.93 -13.53
C ASN A 206 -26.82 48.27 -13.78
N ALA A 207 -27.76 47.53 -13.17
CA ALA A 207 -29.18 47.83 -13.30
C ALA A 207 -29.54 49.19 -12.69
N GLU A 208 -28.95 49.53 -11.54
CA GLU A 208 -29.13 50.83 -10.88
C GLU A 208 -28.55 51.98 -11.73
N LEU A 209 -27.32 51.82 -12.24
CA LEU A 209 -26.70 52.80 -13.14
C LEU A 209 -27.52 53.03 -14.41
N LEU A 210 -28.09 51.96 -14.99
CA LEU A 210 -28.97 52.08 -16.15
C LEU A 210 -30.26 52.85 -15.81
N SER A 211 -30.84 52.61 -14.62
CA SER A 211 -32.00 53.39 -14.15
C SER A 211 -31.64 54.87 -14.03
N ARG A 212 -30.50 55.18 -13.39
CA ARG A 212 -30.04 56.56 -13.20
C ARG A 212 -29.73 57.27 -14.51
N LEU A 213 -29.14 56.56 -15.47
CA LEU A 213 -28.89 57.07 -16.82
C LEU A 213 -30.21 57.45 -17.50
N ASN A 214 -31.23 56.60 -17.40
CA ASN A 214 -32.55 56.89 -17.95
C ASN A 214 -33.23 58.08 -17.29
N GLU A 215 -33.09 58.24 -15.97
CA GLU A 215 -33.58 59.43 -15.25
C GLU A 215 -32.89 60.71 -15.74
N LEU A 216 -31.55 60.72 -15.76
CA LEU A 216 -30.77 61.85 -16.26
C LEU A 216 -31.13 62.20 -17.70
N ARG A 217 -31.40 61.18 -18.55
CA ARG A 217 -31.85 61.41 -19.92
C ARG A 217 -33.21 62.11 -19.99
N LYS A 218 -34.13 61.80 -19.07
CA LYS A 218 -35.42 62.51 -18.97
C LYS A 218 -35.20 63.95 -18.52
N GLU A 219 -34.39 64.18 -17.49
CA GLU A 219 -34.06 65.52 -17.00
C GLU A 219 -33.45 66.38 -18.12
N VAL A 220 -32.48 65.85 -18.89
CA VAL A 220 -31.90 66.55 -20.04
C VAL A 220 -32.97 66.92 -21.07
N ASN A 221 -33.88 66.00 -21.39
CA ASN A 221 -34.96 66.27 -22.34
C ASN A 221 -35.94 67.34 -21.84
N GLU A 222 -36.24 67.36 -20.53
CA GLU A 222 -37.05 68.41 -19.91
C GLU A 222 -36.36 69.77 -19.98
N TYR A 223 -35.05 69.83 -19.71
CA TYR A 223 -34.26 71.05 -19.88
C TYR A 223 -34.24 71.52 -21.34
N ASP A 224 -34.09 70.63 -22.31
CA ASP A 224 -34.11 70.97 -23.74
C ASP A 224 -35.46 71.56 -24.17
N LEU A 225 -36.57 71.02 -23.66
CA LEU A 225 -37.91 71.57 -23.88
C LEU A 225 -38.06 72.96 -23.24
N SER A 226 -37.58 73.12 -22.00
CA SER A 226 -37.61 74.41 -21.29
C SER A 226 -36.78 75.48 -22.03
N ILE A 227 -35.57 75.13 -22.47
CA ILE A 227 -34.71 76.02 -23.28
C ILE A 227 -35.41 76.39 -24.59
N SER A 228 -36.03 75.43 -25.26
CA SER A 228 -36.78 75.67 -26.50
C SER A 228 -37.92 76.65 -26.30
N SER A 229 -38.70 76.49 -25.22
CA SER A 229 -39.79 77.41 -24.87
C SER A 229 -39.28 78.81 -24.53
N SER A 230 -38.19 78.90 -23.76
CA SER A 230 -37.56 80.19 -23.41
C SER A 230 -37.05 80.90 -24.66
N ARG A 231 -36.43 80.18 -25.60
CA ARG A 231 -36.01 80.73 -26.90
C ARG A 231 -37.18 81.27 -27.71
N GLN A 232 -38.32 80.58 -27.70
CA GLN A 232 -39.54 81.07 -28.36
C GLN A 232 -40.02 82.38 -27.73
N THR A 233 -40.13 82.43 -26.40
CA THR A 233 -40.55 83.67 -25.70
C THR A 233 -39.58 84.83 -25.95
N LEU A 234 -38.28 84.56 -25.99
CA LEU A 234 -37.27 85.57 -26.35
C LEU A 234 -37.49 86.10 -27.78
N SER A 235 -37.75 85.21 -28.74
CA SER A 235 -38.02 85.61 -30.13
C SER A 235 -39.31 86.44 -30.25
N GLU A 236 -40.36 86.09 -29.51
CA GLU A 236 -41.61 86.86 -29.46
C GLU A 236 -41.37 88.26 -28.87
N LEU A 237 -40.65 88.35 -27.75
CA LEU A 237 -40.26 89.62 -27.13
C LEU A 237 -39.39 90.47 -28.05
N GLU A 238 -38.42 89.88 -28.75
CA GLU A 238 -37.60 90.57 -29.75
C GLU A 238 -38.46 91.17 -30.88
N SER A 239 -39.47 90.42 -31.34
CA SER A 239 -40.44 90.91 -32.33
C SER A 239 -41.27 92.08 -31.80
N GLU A 240 -41.77 92.00 -30.57
CA GLU A 240 -42.52 93.09 -29.92
C GLU A 240 -41.66 94.34 -29.72
N ILE A 241 -40.42 94.18 -29.27
CA ILE A 241 -39.46 95.27 -29.13
C ILE A 241 -39.22 95.93 -30.50
N SER A 242 -39.05 95.15 -31.56
CA SER A 242 -38.88 95.67 -32.92
C SER A 242 -40.12 96.44 -33.39
N LYS A 243 -41.33 95.93 -33.17
CA LYS A 243 -42.58 96.64 -33.51
C LYS A 243 -42.73 97.95 -32.74
N LYS A 244 -42.49 97.94 -31.42
CA LYS A 244 -42.53 99.16 -30.60
C LYS A 244 -41.48 100.18 -31.03
N LYS A 245 -40.27 99.71 -31.34
CA LYS A 245 -39.20 100.56 -31.86
C LYS A 245 -39.63 101.25 -33.15
N ASN A 246 -40.14 100.49 -34.12
CA ASN A 246 -40.64 101.07 -35.37
C ASN A 246 -41.78 102.07 -35.14
N SER A 247 -42.72 101.76 -34.24
CA SER A 247 -43.82 102.67 -33.88
C SER A 247 -43.30 103.97 -33.23
N TYR A 248 -42.28 103.88 -32.38
CA TYR A 248 -41.63 105.07 -31.82
C TYR A 248 -40.88 105.86 -32.89
N ASP A 249 -40.17 105.20 -33.80
CA ASP A 249 -39.48 105.83 -34.92
C ASP A 249 -40.48 106.59 -35.83
N GLU A 250 -41.61 105.97 -36.17
CA GLU A 250 -42.72 106.60 -36.91
C GLU A 250 -43.29 107.82 -36.16
N ARG A 251 -43.50 107.72 -34.85
CA ARG A 251 -44.00 108.84 -34.03
C ARG A 251 -42.99 109.98 -33.95
N ILE A 252 -41.70 109.66 -33.83
CA ILE A 252 -40.61 110.64 -33.86
C ILE A 252 -40.61 111.36 -35.20
N ASP A 253 -40.72 110.65 -36.32
CA ASP A 253 -40.74 111.26 -37.65
C ASP A 253 -42.00 112.10 -37.89
N ALA A 254 -43.17 111.66 -37.42
CA ALA A 254 -44.39 112.46 -37.45
C ALA A 254 -44.25 113.77 -36.64
N LEU A 255 -43.69 113.69 -35.43
CA LEU A 255 -43.42 114.88 -34.60
C LEU A 255 -42.39 115.81 -35.25
N LYS A 256 -41.34 115.27 -35.89
CA LYS A 256 -40.38 116.08 -36.66
C LYS A 256 -41.08 116.81 -37.81
N HIS A 257 -41.98 116.13 -38.53
CA HIS A 257 -42.74 116.76 -39.60
C HIS A 257 -43.65 117.86 -39.05
N GLU A 258 -44.37 117.61 -37.97
CA GLU A 258 -45.25 118.58 -37.32
C GLU A 258 -44.47 119.82 -36.85
N ILE A 259 -43.32 119.64 -36.20
CA ILE A 259 -42.41 120.73 -35.83
C ILE A 259 -41.97 121.52 -37.07
N THR A 260 -41.64 120.84 -38.17
CA THR A 260 -41.22 121.50 -39.41
C THR A 260 -42.35 122.33 -40.02
N THR A 261 -43.58 121.81 -40.04
CA THR A 261 -44.76 122.54 -40.50
C THR A 261 -45.10 123.73 -39.60
N LEU A 262 -45.04 123.55 -38.28
CA LEU A 262 -45.25 124.64 -37.33
C LEU A 262 -44.19 125.73 -37.47
N LYS A 263 -42.92 125.36 -37.69
CA LYS A 263 -41.84 126.31 -38.00
C LYS A 263 -42.16 127.09 -39.29
N PHE A 264 -42.56 126.40 -40.36
CA PHE A 264 -42.95 127.06 -41.61
C PHE A 264 -44.12 128.05 -41.41
N ASN A 265 -45.18 127.62 -40.73
CA ASN A 265 -46.33 128.49 -40.46
C ASN A 265 -45.96 129.69 -39.57
N LEU A 266 -45.04 129.50 -38.61
CA LEU A 266 -44.52 130.58 -37.77
C LEU A 266 -43.72 131.58 -38.61
N ASP A 267 -42.87 131.09 -39.52
CA ASP A 267 -42.12 131.94 -40.45
C ASP A 267 -43.05 132.70 -41.39
N GLU A 268 -44.10 132.06 -41.91
CA GLU A 268 -45.12 132.69 -42.75
C GLU A 268 -45.92 133.77 -41.99
N SER A 269 -46.32 133.49 -40.75
CA SER A 269 -47.01 134.46 -39.88
C SER A 269 -46.09 135.63 -39.48
N ASN A 270 -44.80 135.36 -39.21
CA ASN A 270 -43.79 136.39 -38.99
C ASN A 270 -43.61 137.26 -40.23
N ASN A 271 -43.57 136.68 -41.43
CA ASN A 271 -43.50 137.43 -42.68
C ASN A 271 -44.77 138.27 -42.92
N HIS A 272 -45.95 137.76 -42.58
CA HIS A 272 -47.20 138.52 -42.65
C HIS A 272 -47.23 139.68 -41.64
N LEU A 273 -46.75 139.47 -40.40
CA LEU A 273 -46.60 140.52 -39.39
C LEU A 273 -45.62 141.59 -39.84
N ILE A 274 -44.47 141.21 -40.44
CA ILE A 274 -43.53 142.16 -41.07
C ILE A 274 -44.24 142.95 -42.19
N GLY A 275 -45.08 142.29 -42.99
CA GLY A 275 -45.90 142.93 -44.02
C GLY A 275 -46.91 143.94 -43.48
N VAL A 276 -47.60 143.62 -42.38
CA VAL A 276 -48.57 144.52 -41.71
C VAL A 276 -47.86 145.68 -41.00
N VAL A 277 -46.73 145.44 -40.36
CA VAL A 277 -45.89 146.48 -39.75
C VAL A 277 -45.41 147.47 -40.82
N ASN A 278 -45.04 146.99 -42.01
CA ASN A 278 -44.66 147.83 -43.14
C ASN A 278 -45.84 148.66 -43.73
N LEU A 279 -47.10 148.29 -43.49
CA LEU A 279 -48.29 149.04 -43.94
C LEU A 279 -48.74 150.13 -42.94
N ILE A 280 -48.33 150.05 -41.68
CA ILE A 280 -48.76 150.97 -40.61
C ILE A 280 -47.72 152.08 -40.35
N GLN A 281 -46.46 151.92 -40.78
CA GLN A 281 -45.45 152.98 -40.76
C GLN A 281 -44.44 152.87 -41.92
N PRO A 282 -44.39 153.85 -42.86
CA PRO A 282 -43.33 153.89 -43.84
C PRO A 282 -42.06 154.46 -43.21
N GLY A 283 -41.09 153.58 -42.92
CA GLY A 283 -39.71 153.97 -42.70
C GLY A 283 -39.13 153.58 -41.35
N THR A 284 -38.78 152.30 -41.20
CA THR A 284 -37.53 151.86 -40.58
C THR A 284 -37.27 150.39 -40.93
N TYR A 285 -36.14 150.16 -41.60
CA TYR A 285 -35.61 148.84 -41.89
C TYR A 285 -35.03 148.23 -40.62
N LEU A 286 -35.36 146.98 -40.32
CA LEU A 286 -34.46 146.06 -39.61
C LEU A 286 -34.40 144.74 -40.38
N THR A 287 -33.27 144.57 -41.06
CA THR A 287 -32.82 143.34 -41.71
C THR A 287 -32.36 142.32 -40.67
N LYS A 288 -32.99 141.13 -40.75
CA LYS A 288 -32.43 139.76 -40.81
C LYS A 288 -31.15 139.36 -40.05
N GLN A 289 -31.20 138.08 -39.65
CA GLN A 289 -30.10 137.15 -39.31
C GLN A 289 -29.52 137.35 -37.90
N ASP A 290 -29.55 136.36 -37.00
CA ASP A 290 -28.84 135.08 -37.19
C ASP A 290 -29.57 133.83 -36.70
N GLU A 291 -29.09 132.75 -37.30
CA GLU A 291 -29.49 131.36 -37.31
C GLU A 291 -29.53 130.63 -35.96
N ILE A 292 -30.46 129.69 -35.95
CA ILE A 292 -30.48 128.42 -35.24
C ILE A 292 -29.11 127.72 -35.30
N ASP A 293 -28.62 127.23 -34.16
CA ASP A 293 -28.09 125.87 -34.16
C ASP A 293 -28.46 125.11 -32.88
N ILE A 294 -29.28 124.09 -33.09
CA ILE A 294 -29.71 123.07 -32.14
C ILE A 294 -28.88 121.84 -32.48
N LEU A 295 -28.01 121.40 -31.57
CA LEU A 295 -27.37 120.07 -31.47
C LEU A 295 -26.65 120.12 -30.10
N ASP A 296 -26.85 119.26 -29.10
CA ASP A 296 -26.91 117.80 -29.11
C ASP A 296 -27.27 117.30 -27.67
N PRO A 297 -28.36 116.54 -27.44
CA PRO A 297 -28.67 115.95 -26.14
C PRO A 297 -27.84 114.70 -25.77
N ALA A 298 -26.87 114.26 -26.57
CA ALA A 298 -26.18 112.96 -26.39
C ALA A 298 -25.20 112.85 -25.19
N LYS A 299 -25.30 113.68 -24.14
CA LYS A 299 -24.37 113.63 -22.98
C LYS A 299 -25.01 113.60 -21.58
N ARG A 300 -26.16 112.93 -21.43
CA ARG A 300 -26.62 112.47 -20.11
C ARG A 300 -27.29 111.10 -20.24
N TRP A 301 -26.51 110.04 -20.04
CA TRP A 301 -26.84 108.80 -19.31
C TRP A 301 -25.73 107.76 -19.56
N ALA A 302 -24.55 108.03 -18.98
CA ALA A 302 -23.52 107.02 -18.77
C ALA A 302 -23.24 107.01 -17.27
N HIS A 303 -24.09 106.32 -16.50
CA HIS A 303 -23.73 105.88 -15.16
C HIS A 303 -24.54 104.64 -14.77
N ASN A 304 -23.80 103.64 -14.28
CA ASN A 304 -24.24 102.41 -13.61
C ASN A 304 -24.92 101.35 -14.47
N VAL A 305 -24.17 100.31 -14.88
CA VAL A 305 -24.29 98.98 -14.23
C VAL A 305 -22.93 98.30 -14.17
N ASN A 306 -22.57 98.00 -12.93
CA ASN A 306 -21.41 97.31 -12.38
C ASN A 306 -21.41 95.82 -12.79
N TRP A 307 -20.42 95.36 -13.57
CA TRP A 307 -20.13 93.93 -13.72
C TRP A 307 -19.03 93.53 -12.75
N GLY A 308 -19.46 93.10 -11.56
CA GLY A 308 -18.63 92.42 -10.59
C GLY A 308 -19.41 91.28 -9.96
N ARG A 309 -19.10 90.03 -10.37
CA ARG A 309 -18.93 88.90 -9.45
C ARG A 309 -18.39 87.66 -10.16
N GLU A 310 -17.15 87.34 -9.80
CA GLU A 310 -16.66 85.97 -9.63
C GLU A 310 -17.60 85.17 -8.70
N GLN A 311 -17.69 83.85 -8.90
CA GLN A 311 -17.22 82.81 -7.96
C GLN A 311 -17.88 81.45 -8.27
N GLN A 312 -17.00 80.49 -8.54
CA GLN A 312 -16.99 79.09 -8.07
C GLN A 312 -18.30 78.37 -7.75
N ILE A 313 -18.49 77.21 -8.40
CA ILE A 313 -18.96 76.00 -7.73
C ILE A 313 -18.07 74.82 -8.18
N LYS A 314 -17.55 74.12 -7.17
CA LYS A 314 -16.88 72.82 -7.21
C LYS A 314 -17.88 71.71 -7.52
#